data_AF-M0KUE3-F1
#
_entry.id   AF-M0KUE3-F1
#
_cell.length_a   1.000
_cell.length_b   1.000
_cell.length_c   1.000
_cell.angle_alpha   90.00
_cell.angle_beta   90.00
_cell.angle_gamma   90.00
#
_symmetry.space_group_name_H-M   'P 1'
#
loop_
_entity.id
_entity.type
_entity.pdbx_description
1 polymer ?
#
loop_
_entity_poly.entity_id
_entity_poly.type
_entity_poly.pdbx_seq_one_letter_code
_entity_poly.pdbx_strand_id
1 'polypeptide(L)'
;MDHPRGQRSVDLFAEAFGQLQERMAATDADVLGAVYEEYGLSSDAFGQHFTPHSVCETMAEIAGVGDESDTDDRQTILDPACGSGRTLVVAGRKQPDALFVEQDKDPLCARMTALNCCFLNLDAYVIQGDSLTVEFQRAWQTSYSSLGGSVRELDDEEVEELHEWVTDAFENTVEAENESSPTQGTDTGSEERTPPATVSVPSEQASLGAFESSD
;
A
#
# COMPACT_ATOMS: atom_id res chain seq x y z
N MET A 1 -19.12 -31.23 -13.30
CA MET A 1 -17.74 -31.45 -12.81
C MET A 1 -17.10 -32.49 -13.74
N ASP A 2 -16.97 -32.20 -15.04
CA ASP A 2 -16.77 -33.25 -16.08
C ASP A 2 -15.49 -33.10 -16.91
N HIS A 3 -14.56 -32.23 -16.53
CA HIS A 3 -13.28 -32.10 -17.22
C HIS A 3 -12.21 -33.03 -16.60
N PRO A 4 -11.32 -33.62 -17.42
CA PRO A 4 -10.19 -34.40 -16.91
C PRO A 4 -9.24 -33.52 -16.09
N ARG A 5 -8.43 -34.16 -15.22
CA ARG A 5 -7.39 -33.48 -14.44
C ARG A 5 -6.45 -32.70 -15.37
N GLY A 6 -6.18 -31.44 -15.04
CA GLY A 6 -5.44 -30.48 -15.87
C GLY A 6 -6.33 -29.60 -16.75
N GLN A 7 -7.63 -29.88 -16.82
CA GLN A 7 -8.60 -29.07 -17.58
C GLN A 7 -9.77 -28.58 -16.73
N ARG A 8 -9.83 -28.95 -15.45
CA ARG A 8 -10.83 -28.42 -14.51
C ARG A 8 -10.43 -27.01 -14.14
N SER A 9 -11.40 -26.12 -13.92
CA SER A 9 -11.12 -24.74 -13.49
C SER A 9 -10.21 -24.68 -12.27
N VAL A 10 -10.38 -25.57 -11.28
CA VAL A 10 -9.51 -25.65 -10.10
C VAL A 10 -8.06 -26.00 -10.45
N ASP A 11 -7.82 -26.83 -11.47
CA ASP A 11 -6.45 -27.18 -11.90
C ASP A 11 -5.80 -25.97 -12.57
N LEU A 12 -6.55 -25.27 -13.44
CA LEU A 12 -6.07 -24.08 -14.14
C LEU A 12 -5.77 -22.94 -13.17
N PHE A 13 -6.62 -22.70 -12.16
CA PHE A 13 -6.36 -21.71 -11.12
C PHE A 13 -5.15 -22.07 -10.27
N ALA A 14 -4.99 -23.35 -9.90
CA ALA A 14 -3.84 -23.80 -9.13
C ALA A 14 -2.53 -23.66 -9.92
N GLU A 15 -2.54 -23.98 -11.22
CA GLU A 15 -1.40 -23.80 -12.10
C GLU A 15 -1.06 -22.31 -12.31
N ALA A 16 -2.06 -21.48 -12.60
CA ALA A 16 -1.89 -20.04 -12.76
C ALA A 16 -1.35 -19.38 -11.49
N PHE A 17 -1.88 -19.75 -10.31
CA PHE A 17 -1.38 -19.25 -9.03
C PHE A 17 0.05 -19.70 -8.77
N GLY A 18 0.40 -20.96 -9.07
CA GLY A 18 1.77 -21.45 -8.97
C GLY A 18 2.75 -20.67 -9.86
N GLN A 19 2.36 -20.42 -11.11
CA GLN A 19 3.15 -19.62 -12.06
C GLN A 19 3.28 -18.16 -11.62
N LEU A 20 2.21 -17.58 -11.07
CA LEU A 20 2.23 -16.23 -10.50
C LEU A 20 3.27 -16.12 -9.39
N GLN A 21 3.21 -17.02 -8.40
CA GLN A 21 4.14 -17.03 -7.27
C GLN A 21 5.59 -17.27 -7.72
N GLU A 22 5.82 -18.23 -8.63
CA GLU A 22 7.14 -18.49 -9.20
C GLU A 22 7.71 -17.26 -9.91
N ARG A 23 6.88 -16.57 -10.72
CA ARG A 23 7.30 -15.39 -11.47
C ARG A 23 7.59 -14.21 -10.55
N MET A 24 6.70 -13.92 -9.60
CA MET A 24 6.90 -12.83 -8.64
C MET A 24 8.18 -13.03 -7.82
N ALA A 25 8.46 -14.26 -7.37
CA ALA A 25 9.68 -14.59 -6.65
C ALA A 25 10.95 -14.51 -7.51
N ALA A 26 10.84 -14.72 -8.83
CA ALA A 26 11.99 -14.73 -9.73
C ALA A 26 12.35 -13.34 -10.30
N THR A 27 11.36 -12.46 -10.49
CA THR A 27 11.55 -11.17 -11.16
C THR A 27 11.48 -9.97 -10.24
N ASP A 28 10.98 -10.18 -9.03
CA ASP A 28 10.63 -9.12 -8.11
C ASP A 28 9.63 -8.07 -8.67
N ALA A 29 8.90 -8.42 -9.72
CA ALA A 29 8.01 -7.49 -10.40
C ALA A 29 6.54 -7.68 -10.00
N ASP A 30 5.75 -6.65 -10.26
CA ASP A 30 4.29 -6.72 -10.24
C ASP A 30 3.78 -7.51 -11.47
N VAL A 31 3.64 -8.82 -11.29
CA VAL A 31 3.16 -9.72 -12.35
C VAL A 31 1.66 -9.55 -12.57
N LEU A 32 0.88 -9.27 -11.52
CA LEU A 32 -0.58 -9.07 -11.62
C LEU A 32 -0.90 -7.85 -12.50
N GLY A 33 -0.25 -6.71 -12.26
CA GLY A 33 -0.43 -5.52 -13.08
C GLY A 33 0.03 -5.71 -14.52
N ALA A 34 1.13 -6.43 -14.76
CA ALA A 34 1.57 -6.74 -16.11
C ALA A 34 0.54 -7.58 -16.89
N VAL A 35 -0.06 -8.58 -16.23
CA VAL A 35 -1.14 -9.39 -16.80
C VAL A 35 -2.39 -8.53 -17.05
N TYR A 36 -2.75 -7.66 -16.10
CA TYR A 36 -3.90 -6.76 -16.24
C TYR A 36 -3.75 -5.82 -17.46
N GLU A 37 -2.57 -5.22 -17.63
CA GLU A 37 -2.26 -4.36 -18.79
C GLU A 37 -2.26 -5.15 -20.11
N GLU A 38 -1.65 -6.34 -20.14
CA GLU A 38 -1.57 -7.18 -21.36
C GLU A 38 -2.95 -7.62 -21.87
N TYR A 39 -3.87 -7.98 -20.97
CA TYR A 39 -5.21 -8.41 -21.36
C TYR A 39 -6.16 -7.24 -21.69
N GLY A 40 -5.66 -6.00 -21.70
CA GLY A 40 -6.48 -4.80 -21.96
C GLY A 40 -7.61 -4.64 -20.96
N LEU A 41 -7.42 -5.15 -19.73
CA LEU A 41 -8.35 -4.90 -18.64
C LEU A 41 -8.22 -3.46 -18.14
N SER A 42 -7.11 -2.78 -18.48
CA SER A 42 -7.03 -1.32 -18.44
C SER A 42 -8.17 -0.75 -19.27
N SER A 43 -9.12 -0.08 -18.62
CA SER A 43 -10.24 0.47 -19.35
C SER A 43 -9.74 1.58 -20.30
N ASP A 44 -9.78 1.31 -21.61
CA ASP A 44 -9.47 2.28 -22.68
C ASP A 44 -10.29 3.59 -22.53
N ALA A 45 -11.43 3.50 -21.83
CA ALA A 45 -12.30 4.63 -21.51
C ALA A 45 -11.81 5.51 -20.34
N PHE A 46 -10.92 5.03 -19.46
CA PHE A 46 -10.34 5.82 -18.34
C PHE A 46 -8.88 6.20 -18.53
N GLY A 47 -8.17 5.68 -19.55
CA GLY A 47 -6.76 6.01 -19.76
C GLY A 47 -5.85 5.61 -18.59
N GLN A 48 -6.20 4.51 -17.92
CA GLN A 48 -5.43 3.98 -16.80
C GLN A 48 -4.13 3.35 -17.32
N HIS A 49 -3.00 3.87 -16.87
CA HIS A 49 -1.67 3.34 -17.16
C HIS A 49 -0.94 3.13 -15.84
N PHE A 50 -0.34 1.97 -15.64
CA PHE A 50 0.48 1.77 -14.44
C PHE A 50 1.86 2.38 -14.65
N THR A 51 2.40 2.96 -13.58
CA THR A 51 3.75 3.52 -13.56
C THR A 51 4.75 2.44 -14.00
N PRO A 52 5.64 2.68 -14.98
CA PRO A 52 6.64 1.69 -15.36
C PRO A 52 7.59 1.35 -14.20
N HIS A 53 8.04 0.10 -14.11
CA HIS A 53 8.85 -0.38 -12.97
C HIS A 53 10.07 0.48 -12.67
N SER A 54 10.83 0.89 -13.68
CA SER A 54 12.02 1.75 -13.50
C SER A 54 11.69 3.15 -12.96
N VAL A 55 10.49 3.65 -13.24
CA VAL A 55 10.00 4.91 -12.66
C VAL A 55 9.65 4.69 -11.20
N CYS A 56 8.99 3.58 -10.84
CA CYS A 56 8.75 3.22 -9.44
C CYS A 56 10.05 3.12 -8.64
N GLU A 57 11.09 2.46 -9.18
CA GLU A 57 12.43 2.38 -8.56
C GLU A 57 13.02 3.76 -8.29
N THR A 58 13.01 4.62 -9.32
CA THR A 58 13.53 5.99 -9.22
C THR A 58 12.74 6.81 -8.19
N MET A 59 11.41 6.70 -8.18
CA MET A 59 10.57 7.45 -7.24
C MET A 59 10.75 6.98 -5.80
N ALA A 60 10.92 5.68 -5.57
CA ALA A 60 11.21 5.15 -4.24
C ALA A 60 12.55 5.68 -3.70
N GLU A 61 13.56 5.83 -4.56
CA GLU A 61 14.84 6.44 -4.19
C GLU A 61 14.71 7.93 -3.89
N ILE A 62 13.98 8.68 -4.71
CA ILE A 62 13.73 10.11 -4.47
C ILE A 62 12.99 10.32 -3.14
N ALA A 63 12.07 9.42 -2.80
CA ALA A 63 11.32 9.46 -1.55
C ALA A 63 12.12 8.99 -0.32
N GLY A 64 13.35 8.52 -0.49
CA GLY A 64 14.19 8.02 0.61
C GLY A 64 13.70 6.69 1.20
N VAL A 65 13.00 5.86 0.42
CA VAL A 65 12.50 4.57 0.90
C VAL A 65 13.67 3.61 1.12
N GLY A 66 13.79 3.11 2.36
CA GLY A 66 14.88 2.24 2.79
C GLY A 66 16.10 3.00 3.33
N ASP A 67 16.06 4.34 3.37
CA ASP A 67 17.06 5.12 4.10
C ASP A 67 16.85 4.97 5.61
N GLU A 68 17.92 5.08 6.40
CA GLU A 68 17.83 5.04 7.86
C GLU A 68 16.96 6.19 8.36
N SER A 69 15.94 5.89 9.16
CA SER A 69 15.17 6.90 9.88
C SER A 69 15.92 7.36 11.12
N ASP A 70 15.87 8.67 11.39
CA ASP A 70 16.36 9.24 12.66
C ASP A 70 15.48 8.85 13.86
N THR A 71 14.35 8.18 13.60
CA THR A 71 13.38 7.70 14.60
C THR A 71 13.37 6.19 14.63
N ASP A 72 13.15 5.63 15.83
CA ASP A 72 12.92 4.19 16.06
C ASP A 72 11.48 3.77 15.71
N ASP A 73 10.65 4.72 15.25
CA ASP A 73 9.25 4.49 14.94
C ASP A 73 9.09 3.76 13.60
N ARG A 74 8.09 2.88 13.55
CA ARG A 74 7.71 2.20 12.32
C ARG A 74 7.29 3.24 11.27
N GLN A 75 7.95 3.24 10.12
CA GLN A 75 7.60 4.14 9.02
C GLN A 75 6.26 3.75 8.39
N THR A 76 5.48 4.76 8.01
CA THR A 76 4.26 4.59 7.20
C THR A 76 4.51 5.10 5.78
N ILE A 77 4.19 4.28 4.77
CA ILE A 77 4.31 4.62 3.36
C ILE A 77 2.92 4.62 2.73
N LEU A 78 2.59 5.67 2.01
CA LEU A 78 1.26 5.90 1.43
C LEU A 78 1.35 6.09 -0.09
N ASP A 79 0.47 5.41 -0.83
CA ASP A 79 0.16 5.71 -2.24
C ASP A 79 -1.36 5.87 -2.43
N PRO A 80 -1.87 7.10 -2.64
CA PRO A 80 -3.31 7.38 -2.72
C PRO A 80 -3.92 7.07 -4.10
N ALA A 81 -3.15 6.55 -5.06
CA ALA A 81 -3.63 6.13 -6.37
C ALA A 81 -2.79 4.94 -6.87
N CYS A 82 -2.76 3.89 -6.06
CA CYS A 82 -1.74 2.85 -6.12
C CYS A 82 -1.76 1.98 -7.37
N GLY A 83 -2.87 1.95 -8.12
CA GLY A 83 -3.06 1.09 -9.28
C GLY A 83 -2.90 -0.38 -8.90
N SER A 84 -2.00 -1.09 -9.59
CA SER A 84 -1.63 -2.46 -9.23
C SER A 84 -0.77 -2.59 -7.98
N GLY A 85 -0.35 -1.49 -7.36
CA GLY A 85 0.59 -1.48 -6.24
C GLY A 85 2.04 -1.68 -6.69
N ARG A 86 2.37 -1.39 -7.95
CA ARG A 86 3.74 -1.58 -8.46
C ARG A 86 4.77 -0.72 -7.71
N THR A 87 4.40 0.49 -7.30
CA THR A 87 5.25 1.35 -6.47
C THR A 87 5.47 0.73 -5.10
N LEU A 88 4.40 0.29 -4.44
CA LEU A 88 4.44 -0.52 -3.21
C LEU A 88 5.37 -1.73 -3.34
N VAL A 89 5.30 -2.49 -4.44
CA VAL A 89 6.12 -3.69 -4.66
C VAL A 89 7.62 -3.36 -4.62
N VAL A 90 8.01 -2.19 -5.12
CA VAL A 90 9.39 -1.68 -4.98
C VAL A 90 9.67 -1.24 -3.55
N ALA A 91 8.78 -0.43 -2.98
CA ALA A 91 8.94 0.16 -1.66
C ALA A 91 9.03 -0.90 -0.54
N GLY A 92 8.13 -1.88 -0.53
CA GLY A 92 8.09 -2.97 0.45
C GLY A 92 9.30 -3.89 0.43
N ARG A 93 10.06 -3.95 -0.67
CA ARG A 93 11.35 -4.65 -0.66
C ARG A 93 12.48 -3.85 -0.04
N LYS A 94 12.43 -2.52 -0.20
CA LYS A 94 13.42 -1.61 0.39
C LYS A 94 13.13 -1.36 1.87
N GLN A 95 11.86 -1.37 2.27
CA GLN A 95 11.41 -1.14 3.64
C GLN A 95 10.32 -2.15 4.06
N PRO A 96 10.67 -3.42 4.30
CA PRO A 96 9.69 -4.48 4.60
C PRO A 96 8.98 -4.30 5.94
N ASP A 97 9.61 -3.57 6.88
CA ASP A 97 9.06 -3.34 8.21
C ASP A 97 8.11 -2.11 8.25
N ALA A 98 7.91 -1.39 7.14
CA ALA A 98 6.94 -0.29 7.08
C ALA A 98 5.48 -0.77 7.19
N LEU A 99 4.59 0.14 7.59
CA LEU A 99 3.15 -0.01 7.41
C LEU A 99 2.75 0.68 6.11
N PHE A 100 2.09 -0.05 5.21
CA PHE A 100 1.65 0.51 3.93
C PHE A 100 0.16 0.92 3.97
N VAL A 101 -0.15 2.09 3.42
CA VAL A 101 -1.54 2.57 3.26
C VAL A 101 -1.76 2.90 1.79
N GLU A 102 -2.44 2.02 1.10
CA GLU A 102 -2.62 2.08 -0.35
C GLU A 102 -4.09 2.35 -0.66
N GLN A 103 -4.38 3.23 -1.62
CA GLN A 103 -5.75 3.51 -2.02
C GLN A 103 -5.90 3.56 -3.54
N ASP A 104 -6.96 2.95 -4.06
CA ASP A 104 -7.35 3.10 -5.46
C ASP A 104 -8.86 3.13 -5.63
N LYS A 105 -9.33 3.87 -6.64
CA LYS A 105 -10.74 3.99 -6.98
C LYS A 105 -11.25 2.75 -7.72
N ASP A 106 -10.38 2.07 -8.46
CA ASP A 106 -10.72 0.84 -9.18
C ASP A 106 -10.69 -0.38 -8.22
N PRO A 107 -11.80 -1.13 -8.10
CA PRO A 107 -11.89 -2.27 -7.18
C PRO A 107 -10.98 -3.44 -7.56
N LEU A 108 -10.61 -3.61 -8.82
CA LEU A 108 -9.62 -4.61 -9.24
C LEU A 108 -8.21 -4.18 -8.84
N CYS A 109 -7.88 -2.89 -9.01
CA CYS A 109 -6.59 -2.32 -8.60
C CYS A 109 -6.37 -2.51 -7.09
N ALA A 110 -7.31 -2.07 -6.25
CA ALA A 110 -7.23 -2.25 -4.80
C ALA A 110 -7.05 -3.74 -4.40
N ARG A 111 -7.77 -4.66 -5.05
CA ARG A 111 -7.60 -6.10 -4.76
C ARG A 111 -6.27 -6.66 -5.24
N MET A 112 -5.77 -6.23 -6.41
CA MET A 112 -4.44 -6.63 -6.89
C MET A 112 -3.35 -6.14 -5.95
N THR A 113 -3.44 -4.90 -5.48
CA THR A 113 -2.52 -4.33 -4.49
C THR A 113 -2.56 -5.11 -3.18
N ALA A 114 -3.75 -5.45 -2.65
CA ALA A 114 -3.88 -6.27 -1.44
C ALA A 114 -3.24 -7.66 -1.60
N LEU A 115 -3.36 -8.29 -2.77
CA LEU A 115 -2.67 -9.55 -3.05
C LEU A 115 -1.16 -9.36 -3.13
N ASN A 116 -0.68 -8.30 -3.78
CA ASN A 116 0.74 -7.97 -3.85
C ASN A 116 1.34 -7.74 -2.44
N CYS A 117 0.65 -7.01 -1.54
CA CYS A 117 1.05 -6.88 -0.13
C CYS A 117 1.14 -8.25 0.57
N CYS A 118 0.11 -9.09 0.40
CA CYS A 118 0.04 -10.41 1.01
C CYS A 118 1.18 -11.32 0.53
N PHE A 119 1.49 -11.32 -0.76
CA PHE A 119 2.54 -12.17 -1.33
C PHE A 119 3.94 -11.71 -0.92
N LEU A 120 4.13 -10.41 -0.69
CA LEU A 120 5.35 -9.84 -0.15
C LEU A 120 5.45 -9.91 1.39
N ASN A 121 4.42 -10.46 2.05
CA ASN A 121 4.36 -10.57 3.51
C ASN A 121 4.45 -9.21 4.22
N LEU A 122 3.79 -8.18 3.67
CA LEU A 122 3.82 -6.81 4.22
C LEU A 122 2.60 -6.55 5.11
N ASP A 123 2.76 -5.74 6.16
CA ASP A 123 1.62 -5.17 6.87
C ASP A 123 1.09 -3.97 6.07
N ALA A 124 -0.19 -4.02 5.70
CA ALA A 124 -0.80 -2.97 4.92
C ALA A 124 -2.30 -2.83 5.18
N TYR A 125 -2.81 -1.63 4.93
CA TYR A 125 -4.21 -1.37 4.66
C TYR A 125 -4.37 -0.95 3.21
N VAL A 126 -5.22 -1.66 2.47
CA VAL A 126 -5.50 -1.37 1.06
C VAL A 126 -6.96 -1.00 0.92
N ILE A 127 -7.22 0.22 0.47
CA ILE A 127 -8.53 0.85 0.46
C ILE A 127 -9.03 0.94 -0.99
N GLN A 128 -10.24 0.47 -1.21
CA GLN A 128 -11.02 0.84 -2.39
C GLN A 128 -11.78 2.13 -2.09
N GLY A 129 -11.53 3.21 -2.83
CA GLY A 129 -12.17 4.48 -2.55
C GLY A 129 -11.69 5.63 -3.43
N ASP A 130 -12.32 6.80 -3.29
CA ASP A 130 -11.88 8.01 -3.97
C ASP A 130 -11.09 8.90 -3.00
N SER A 131 -9.79 8.94 -3.19
CA SER A 131 -8.85 9.69 -2.34
C SER A 131 -9.08 11.20 -2.39
N LEU A 132 -9.67 11.74 -3.46
CA LEU A 132 -9.99 13.17 -3.57
C LEU A 132 -11.22 13.56 -2.75
N THR A 133 -12.16 12.64 -2.59
CA THR A 133 -13.34 12.83 -1.73
C THR A 133 -13.17 12.20 -0.35
N VAL A 134 -12.01 11.60 -0.08
CA VAL A 134 -11.69 10.87 1.16
C VAL A 134 -12.75 9.79 1.44
N GLU A 135 -13.27 9.16 0.38
CA GLU A 135 -14.33 8.15 0.47
C GLU A 135 -13.70 6.76 0.56
N PHE A 136 -14.08 5.98 1.58
CA PHE A 136 -13.70 4.57 1.69
C PHE A 136 -14.94 3.69 1.42
N GLN A 137 -14.83 2.79 0.45
CA GLN A 137 -15.92 1.86 0.10
C GLN A 137 -15.70 0.48 0.69
N ARG A 138 -14.47 -0.03 0.62
CA ARG A 138 -14.04 -1.33 1.15
C ARG A 138 -12.56 -1.23 1.51
N ALA A 139 -12.09 -2.07 2.41
CA ALA A 139 -10.66 -2.17 2.69
C ALA A 139 -10.24 -3.61 2.98
N TRP A 140 -8.95 -3.87 2.77
CA TRP A 140 -8.29 -5.12 3.13
C TRP A 140 -7.12 -4.82 4.03
N GLN A 141 -6.96 -5.63 5.08
CA GLN A 141 -5.76 -5.65 5.89
C GLN A 141 -4.88 -6.82 5.45
N THR A 142 -3.60 -6.56 5.23
CA THR A 142 -2.57 -7.60 5.17
C THR A 142 -1.70 -7.57 6.40
N SER A 143 -1.20 -8.74 6.77
CA SER A 143 -0.36 -8.88 7.96
C SER A 143 0.82 -9.79 7.69
N TYR A 144 1.97 -9.40 8.22
CA TYR A 144 3.19 -10.19 8.24
C TYR A 144 3.03 -11.40 9.17
N SER A 145 3.56 -12.54 8.74
CA SER A 145 3.85 -13.65 9.65
C SER A 145 5.10 -14.42 9.23
N SER A 146 5.69 -15.18 10.15
CA SER A 146 6.80 -16.09 9.83
C SER A 146 6.41 -17.24 8.89
N LEU A 147 5.11 -17.45 8.67
CA LEU A 147 4.55 -18.46 7.76
C LEU A 147 4.16 -17.87 6.38
N GLY A 148 4.31 -16.56 6.19
CA GLY A 148 3.88 -15.82 5.01
C GLY A 148 2.70 -14.87 5.31
N GLY A 149 2.39 -14.00 4.35
CA GLY A 149 1.42 -12.94 4.56
C GLY A 149 -0.01 -13.48 4.57
N SER A 150 -0.87 -12.82 5.34
CA SER A 150 -2.31 -13.01 5.29
C SER A 150 -3.00 -11.79 4.70
N VAL A 151 -4.19 -11.98 4.11
CA VAL A 151 -5.09 -10.90 3.69
C VAL A 151 -6.50 -11.20 4.19
N ARG A 152 -7.17 -10.19 4.72
CA ARG A 152 -8.59 -10.24 5.08
C ARG A 152 -9.28 -8.96 4.63
N GLU A 153 -10.55 -9.08 4.28
CA GLU A 153 -11.40 -7.91 4.10
C GLU A 153 -11.86 -7.40 5.48
N LEU A 154 -11.92 -6.09 5.63
CA LEU A 154 -12.45 -5.42 6.81
C LEU A 154 -13.99 -5.34 6.72
N ASP A 155 -14.66 -5.41 7.86
CA ASP A 155 -16.09 -5.10 7.93
C ASP A 155 -16.36 -3.60 7.99
N ASP A 156 -17.64 -3.20 7.95
CA ASP A 156 -18.03 -1.79 7.87
C ASP A 156 -17.56 -0.97 9.09
N GLU A 157 -17.55 -1.57 10.30
CA GLU A 157 -17.09 -0.91 11.53
C GLU A 157 -15.58 -0.70 11.48
N GLU A 158 -14.82 -1.73 11.08
CA GLU A 158 -13.37 -1.62 10.90
C GLU A 158 -12.96 -0.64 9.79
N VAL A 159 -13.78 -0.48 8.74
CA VAL A 159 -13.55 0.51 7.68
C VAL A 159 -13.78 1.93 8.20
N GLU A 160 -14.81 2.16 9.02
CA GLU A 160 -15.05 3.45 9.66
C GLU A 160 -13.91 3.82 10.61
N GLU A 161 -13.45 2.89 11.46
CA GLU A 161 -12.29 3.11 12.35
C GLU A 161 -11.01 3.43 11.56
N LEU A 162 -10.76 2.70 10.47
CA LEU A 162 -9.62 2.98 9.60
C LEU A 162 -9.73 4.36 8.94
N HIS A 163 -10.93 4.75 8.53
CA HIS A 163 -11.18 6.06 7.93
C HIS A 163 -10.84 7.19 8.90
N GLU A 164 -11.36 7.12 10.13
CA GLU A 164 -11.07 8.08 11.20
C GLU A 164 -9.56 8.16 11.47
N TRP A 165 -8.89 7.01 11.62
CA TRP A 165 -7.44 6.97 11.86
C TRP A 165 -6.63 7.62 10.73
N VAL A 166 -6.95 7.33 9.46
CA VAL A 166 -6.26 7.94 8.31
C VAL A 166 -6.51 9.44 8.24
N THR A 167 -7.75 9.90 8.51
CA THR A 167 -8.07 11.33 8.46
C THR A 167 -7.43 12.11 9.60
N ASP A 168 -7.42 11.57 10.80
CA ASP A 168 -6.78 12.20 11.96
C ASP A 168 -5.27 12.37 11.73
N ALA A 169 -4.61 11.36 11.17
CA ALA A 169 -3.20 11.44 10.81
C ALA A 169 -2.93 12.58 9.81
N PHE A 170 -3.83 12.78 8.84
CA PHE A 170 -3.71 13.85 7.86
C PHE A 170 -3.91 15.24 8.48
N GLU A 171 -4.94 15.42 9.30
CA GLU A 171 -5.22 16.70 9.98
C GLU A 171 -4.08 17.13 10.89
N ASN A 172 -3.56 16.21 11.72
CA ASN A 172 -2.42 16.46 12.60
C ASN A 172 -1.15 16.86 11.82
N THR A 173 -0.94 16.30 10.64
CA THR A 173 0.21 16.66 9.78
C THR A 173 0.09 18.11 9.28
N VAL A 174 -1.11 18.51 8.83
CA VAL A 174 -1.38 19.87 8.33
C VAL A 174 -1.25 20.92 9.44
N GLU A 175 -1.67 20.60 10.66
CA GLU A 175 -1.51 21.50 11.81
C GLU A 175 -0.03 21.71 12.15
N ALA A 176 0.77 20.64 12.19
CA ALA A 176 2.21 20.72 12.45
C ALA A 176 2.97 21.54 11.38
N GLU A 177 2.59 21.43 10.10
CA GLU A 177 3.16 22.23 9.00
C GLU A 177 2.77 23.72 9.08
N ASN A 178 1.56 24.02 9.53
CA ASN A 178 1.09 25.39 9.71
C ASN A 178 1.74 26.07 10.93
N GLU A 179 1.97 25.34 12.02
CA GLU A 179 2.66 25.88 13.20
C GLU A 179 4.16 26.11 12.98
N SER A 180 4.78 25.34 12.07
CA SER A 180 6.21 25.44 11.74
C SER A 180 6.53 26.47 10.64
N SER A 181 5.52 27.13 10.06
CA SER A 181 5.72 28.20 9.07
C SER A 181 6.07 29.54 9.74
N PRO A 182 7.26 30.14 9.52
CA PRO A 182 7.60 31.43 10.10
C PRO A 182 6.75 32.52 9.44
N THR A 183 6.18 33.40 10.26
CA THR A 183 5.64 34.69 9.85
C THR A 183 6.64 35.38 8.91
N GLN A 184 6.23 35.67 7.67
CA GLN A 184 7.04 36.39 6.68
C GLN A 184 7.40 37.79 7.22
N GLY A 185 8.55 37.89 7.88
CA GLY A 185 9.35 39.11 7.94
C GLY A 185 10.19 39.18 6.67
N THR A 186 10.03 40.24 5.90
CA THR A 186 10.88 40.54 4.75
C THR A 186 12.33 40.68 5.19
N ASP A 187 13.19 39.74 4.81
CA ASP A 187 14.59 40.06 4.54
C ASP A 187 15.20 39.10 3.51
N THR A 188 15.99 39.69 2.63
CA THR A 188 16.65 39.08 1.47
C THR A 188 17.87 38.26 1.90
N GLY A 189 17.92 36.99 1.52
CA GLY A 189 19.12 36.16 1.65
C GLY A 189 18.93 34.78 1.04
N SER A 190 19.63 34.52 -0.05
CA SER A 190 19.63 33.26 -0.80
C SER A 190 20.48 32.20 -0.10
N GLU A 191 19.86 31.14 0.44
CA GLU A 191 20.52 29.87 0.78
C GLU A 191 19.60 28.67 0.45
N GLU A 192 20.22 27.60 -0.06
CA GLU A 192 19.61 26.37 -0.58
C GLU A 192 18.63 25.72 0.41
N ARG A 193 17.42 25.43 -0.07
CA ARG A 193 16.37 24.74 0.67
C ARG A 193 16.34 23.28 0.25
N THR A 194 16.87 22.39 1.10
CA THR A 194 16.60 20.94 1.03
C THR A 194 15.18 20.68 1.56
N PRO A 195 14.33 19.87 0.89
CA PRO A 195 13.00 19.55 1.42
C PRO A 195 13.11 18.56 2.60
N PRO A 196 12.20 18.60 3.58
CA PRO A 196 12.18 17.60 4.64
C PRO A 196 11.63 16.29 4.10
N ALA A 197 12.38 15.21 4.30
CA ALA A 197 11.93 13.84 4.10
C ALA A 197 11.33 13.30 5.40
N THR A 198 10.38 12.37 5.24
CA THR A 198 9.84 11.39 6.20
C THR A 198 9.20 11.92 7.50
N VAL A 199 7.89 11.74 7.63
CA VAL A 199 7.12 11.97 8.86
C VAL A 199 7.01 10.65 9.63
N SER A 200 7.40 10.67 10.90
CA SER A 200 7.16 9.58 11.87
C SER A 200 5.83 9.83 12.58
N VAL A 201 5.00 8.79 12.69
CA VAL A 201 3.72 8.84 13.42
C VAL A 201 3.90 8.09 14.75
N PRO A 202 3.56 8.68 15.91
CA PRO A 202 3.72 8.01 17.20
C PRO A 202 2.80 6.78 17.33
N SER A 203 3.35 5.66 17.78
CA SER A 203 2.58 4.43 18.03
C SER A 203 1.82 4.49 19.36
N GLU A 204 0.49 4.34 19.34
CA GLU A 204 -0.27 3.92 20.53
C GLU A 204 -0.40 2.39 20.58
N GLN A 205 0.59 1.74 21.17
CA GLN A 205 0.39 0.42 21.76
C GLN A 205 -0.50 0.56 23.02
N ALA A 206 -1.82 0.49 22.87
CA ALA A 206 -2.72 0.20 23.99
C ALA A 206 -4.16 -0.15 23.53
N SER A 207 -4.39 -1.35 22.97
CA SER A 207 -5.62 -2.13 23.23
C SER A 207 -5.60 -3.49 22.53
N LEU A 208 -4.78 -4.43 23.01
CA LEU A 208 -4.97 -5.85 22.72
C LEU A 208 -4.93 -6.61 24.05
N GLY A 209 -6.03 -6.49 24.79
CA GLY A 209 -6.22 -7.12 26.09
C GLY A 209 -7.70 -7.28 26.40
N ALA A 210 -8.48 -7.81 25.45
CA ALA A 210 -9.92 -7.98 25.63
C ALA A 210 -10.48 -9.27 25.02
N PHE A 211 -9.70 -10.33 24.81
CA PHE A 211 -10.26 -11.67 24.52
C PHE A 211 -9.38 -12.79 25.10
N GLU A 212 -9.28 -12.86 26.42
CA GLU A 212 -9.02 -14.12 27.12
C GLU A 212 -10.36 -14.63 27.67
N SER A 213 -10.87 -15.71 27.06
CA SER A 213 -12.05 -16.43 27.53
C SER A 213 -11.75 -17.16 28.83
N SER A 214 -12.56 -16.91 29.87
CA SER A 214 -12.60 -17.73 31.08
C SER A 214 -13.29 -19.07 30.84
N ASP A 215 -12.66 -20.11 31.41
CA ASP A 215 -13.06 -21.49 31.69
C ASP A 215 -13.28 -22.49 30.53
#